data_AF-A0A158BIQ8-F1
#
_entry.id   AF-A0A158BIQ8-F1
#
_cell.length_a   1.000
_cell.length_b   1.000
_cell.length_c   1.000
_cell.angle_alpha   90.00
_cell.angle_beta   90.00
_cell.angle_gamma   90.00
#
_symmetry.space_group_name_H-M   'P 1'
#
loop_
_entity.id
_entity.type
_entity.pdbx_description
1 polymer ?
#
loop_
_entity_poly.entity_id
_entity_poly.type
_entity_poly.pdbx_seq_one_letter_code
_entity_poly.pdbx_strand_id
1 'polypeptide(L)'
;MSTKNMPWFRMYTDFLNDPKMIGLAFADQRHFVGVLALKSNGTLDEPFAPEVLTHIVAQRLRIDRATIGEVKGRLVTAGLVDQNWQPLRWDRPDLPREEASR
;
A
#
# COMPACT_ATOMS: atom_id res chain seq x y z
N MET A 1 22.32 14.65 17.69
CA MET A 1 21.92 13.53 16.81
C MET A 1 20.41 13.45 16.87
N SER A 2 19.70 13.75 15.78
CA SER A 2 18.24 13.67 15.78
C SER A 2 17.88 12.20 15.97
N THR A 3 17.22 11.87 17.08
CA THR A 3 16.70 10.52 17.37
C THR A 3 15.61 10.26 16.34
N LYS A 4 16.03 9.75 15.18
CA LYS A 4 15.15 9.35 14.10
C LYS A 4 14.31 8.21 14.67
N ASN A 5 13.13 8.58 15.15
CA ASN A 5 12.12 7.63 15.62
C ASN A 5 12.04 6.55 14.55
N MET A 6 12.33 5.29 14.90
CA MET A 6 12.19 4.17 13.95
C MET A 6 10.74 3.71 14.07
N PRO A 7 9.81 4.21 13.23
CA PRO A 7 8.42 3.78 13.33
C PRO A 7 8.37 2.28 13.06
N TRP A 8 7.92 1.53 14.07
CA TRP A 8 7.70 0.10 13.94
C TRP A 8 6.48 -0.13 13.05
N PHE A 9 6.71 -0.79 11.92
CA PHE A 9 5.64 -1.24 11.05
C PHE A 9 4.95 -2.45 11.67
N ARG A 10 3.71 -2.27 12.16
CA ARG A 10 2.88 -3.37 12.66
C ARG A 10 2.02 -3.91 11.52
N MET A 11 2.10 -5.22 11.32
CA MET A 11 1.35 -5.94 10.30
C MET A 11 0.44 -6.96 10.99
N TYR A 12 -0.77 -7.15 10.46
CA TYR A 12 -1.70 -8.12 11.02
C TYR A 12 -1.24 -9.54 10.64
N THR A 13 -1.25 -10.45 11.61
CA THR A 13 -0.80 -11.84 11.43
C THR A 13 -1.64 -12.60 10.40
N ASP A 14 -2.91 -12.24 10.28
CA ASP A 14 -3.86 -12.87 9.36
C ASP A 14 -3.70 -12.44 7.89
N PHE A 15 -2.69 -11.62 7.58
CA PHE A 15 -2.39 -11.18 6.22
C PHE A 15 -2.16 -12.33 5.25
N LEU A 16 -1.53 -13.40 5.72
CA LEU A 16 -1.26 -14.58 4.90
C LEU A 16 -2.52 -15.38 4.57
N ASN A 17 -3.58 -15.23 5.35
CA ASN A 17 -4.85 -15.94 5.15
C ASN A 17 -5.89 -15.07 4.43
N ASP A 18 -5.58 -13.80 4.17
CA ASP A 18 -6.47 -12.86 3.52
C ASP A 18 -6.71 -13.30 2.05
N PRO A 19 -7.96 -13.60 1.65
CA PRO A 19 -8.25 -14.03 0.28
C PRO A 19 -7.78 -13.03 -0.79
N LYS A 20 -7.78 -11.73 -0.46
CA LYS A 20 -7.26 -10.68 -1.36
C LYS A 20 -5.76 -10.82 -1.57
N MET A 21 -5.02 -11.20 -0.53
CA MET A 21 -3.56 -11.38 -0.61
C MET A 21 -3.20 -12.68 -1.30
N ILE A 22 -3.94 -13.75 -1.03
CA ILE A 22 -3.75 -15.07 -1.67
C ILE A 22 -3.99 -14.97 -3.19
N GLY A 23 -4.96 -14.15 -3.62
CA GLY A 23 -5.25 -13.93 -5.04
C GLY A 23 -4.22 -13.08 -5.79
N LEU A 24 -3.29 -12.42 -5.09
CA LEU A 24 -2.25 -11.61 -5.72
C LEU A 24 -1.01 -12.42 -6.09
N ALA A 25 -0.34 -11.98 -7.16
CA ALA A 25 1.00 -12.46 -7.47
C ALA A 25 1.99 -12.10 -6.35
N PHE A 26 3.00 -12.94 -6.12
CA PHE A 26 4.03 -12.73 -5.10
C PHE A 26 4.67 -11.33 -5.15
N ALA A 27 4.92 -10.82 -6.36
CA ALA A 27 5.44 -9.47 -6.54
C ALA A 27 4.50 -8.41 -5.95
N ASP A 28 3.21 -8.52 -6.23
CA ASP A 28 2.19 -7.55 -5.77
C ASP A 28 1.93 -7.64 -4.27
N GLN A 29 2.05 -8.84 -3.67
CA GLN A 29 2.04 -8.97 -2.21
C GLN A 29 3.15 -8.14 -1.58
N ARG A 30 4.38 -8.26 -2.11
CA ARG A 30 5.54 -7.47 -1.65
C ARG A 30 5.37 -5.98 -1.94
N HIS A 31 4.79 -5.61 -3.09
CA HIS A 31 4.48 -4.21 -3.40
C HIS A 31 3.52 -3.61 -2.39
N PHE A 32 2.45 -4.32 -2.04
CA PHE A 32 1.48 -3.85 -1.06
C PHE A 32 2.08 -3.66 0.34
N VAL A 33 2.89 -4.61 0.83
CA VAL A 33 3.63 -4.44 2.10
C VAL A 33 4.51 -3.20 2.07
N GLY A 34 5.17 -2.92 0.95
CA GLY A 34 5.96 -1.71 0.78
C GLY A 34 5.12 -0.43 0.81
N VAL A 35 3.93 -0.43 0.22
CA VAL A 35 2.97 0.70 0.32
C VAL A 35 2.57 0.94 1.77
N LEU A 36 2.26 -0.12 2.53
CA LEU A 36 1.94 -0.01 3.95
C LEU A 36 3.10 0.59 4.77
N ALA A 37 4.34 0.22 4.45
CA ALA A 37 5.53 0.81 5.07
C ALA A 37 5.71 2.30 4.72
N LEU A 38 5.38 2.71 3.48
CA LEU A 38 5.37 4.12 3.05
C LEU A 38 4.24 4.92 3.70
N LYS A 39 3.10 4.30 3.98
CA LYS A 39 2.05 4.92 4.78
C LYS A 39 2.53 5.10 6.23
N SER A 40 3.10 4.06 6.83
CA SER A 40 3.55 4.07 8.23
C SER A 40 4.64 5.10 8.52
N ASN A 41 5.45 5.49 7.52
CA ASN A 41 6.49 6.49 7.68
C ASN A 41 6.06 7.89 7.24
N GLY A 42 4.80 8.07 6.82
CA GLY A 42 4.22 9.35 6.40
C GLY A 42 4.52 9.78 4.96
N THR A 43 5.29 9.00 4.17
CA THR A 43 5.63 9.37 2.78
C THR A 43 4.37 9.57 1.91
N LEU A 44 3.32 8.77 2.15
CA LEU A 44 2.07 8.87 1.39
C LEU A 44 1.17 10.04 1.82
N ASP A 45 1.44 10.65 2.98
CA ASP A 45 0.67 11.76 3.54
C ASP A 45 1.26 13.13 3.20
N GLU A 46 2.44 13.15 2.59
CA GLU A 46 3.06 14.37 2.08
C GLU A 46 2.24 14.94 0.91
N PRO A 47 2.11 16.28 0.79
CA PRO A 47 1.25 16.94 -0.19
C PRO A 47 1.88 16.96 -1.60
N PHE A 48 2.25 15.78 -2.11
CA PHE A 48 2.78 15.61 -3.46
C PHE A 48 1.67 15.57 -4.51
N ALA A 49 1.97 16.07 -5.71
CA ALA A 49 1.11 15.81 -6.86
C ALA A 49 1.02 14.29 -7.14
N PRO A 50 -0.14 13.76 -7.58
CA PRO A 50 -0.35 12.31 -7.77
C PRO A 50 0.71 11.61 -8.65
N GLU A 51 1.19 12.29 -9.68
CA GLU A 51 2.25 11.79 -10.57
C GLU A 51 3.60 11.67 -9.85
N VAL A 52 3.95 12.68 -9.05
CA VAL A 52 5.18 12.71 -8.25
C VAL A 52 5.13 11.62 -7.17
N LEU A 53 3.99 11.48 -6.49
CA LEU A 53 3.78 10.40 -5.52
C LEU A 53 3.97 9.03 -6.17
N THR A 54 3.40 8.81 -7.35
CA THR A 54 3.54 7.55 -8.09
C THR A 54 5.01 7.27 -8.46
N HIS A 55 5.79 8.29 -8.81
CA HIS A 55 7.22 8.14 -9.04
C HIS A 55 8.02 7.81 -7.77
N ILE A 56 7.70 8.43 -6.64
CA ILE A 56 8.33 8.14 -5.35
C ILE A 56 8.03 6.68 -4.96
N VAL A 57 6.78 6.25 -5.09
CA VAL A 57 6.37 4.86 -4.83
C VAL A 57 7.13 3.89 -5.74
N ALA A 58 7.21 4.16 -7.06
CA ALA A 58 7.97 3.33 -7.99
C ALA A 58 9.45 3.18 -7.56
N GLN A 59 10.10 4.29 -7.22
CA GLN A 59 11.50 4.30 -6.78
C GLN A 59 11.71 3.51 -5.47
N ARG A 60 10.85 3.74 -4.46
CA ARG A 60 10.95 3.08 -3.16
C ARG A 60 10.64 1.58 -3.24
N LEU A 61 9.71 1.20 -4.10
CA LEU A 61 9.35 -0.19 -4.34
C LEU A 61 10.26 -0.88 -5.37
N ARG A 62 11.18 -0.16 -6.02
CA ARG A 62 12.04 -0.69 -7.10
C ARG A 62 11.22 -1.30 -8.25
N ILE A 63 10.14 -0.61 -8.61
CA ILE A 63 9.27 -0.98 -9.73
C ILE A 63 9.63 -0.07 -10.91
N ASP A 64 9.67 -0.65 -12.11
CA ASP A 64 9.92 0.11 -13.33
C ASP A 64 8.78 1.11 -13.60
N ARG A 65 9.11 2.29 -14.13
CA ARG A 65 8.12 3.33 -14.45
C ARG A 65 7.06 2.87 -15.45
N ALA A 66 7.39 1.95 -16.36
CA ALA A 66 6.44 1.38 -17.30
C ALA A 66 5.43 0.45 -16.61
N THR A 67 5.81 -0.20 -15.50
CA THR A 67 5.00 -1.24 -14.84
C THR A 67 4.24 -0.74 -13.62
N ILE A 68 4.63 0.39 -13.02
CA ILE A 68 3.98 0.91 -11.80
C ILE A 68 2.49 1.19 -12.01
N GLY A 69 2.08 1.63 -13.20
CA GLY A 69 0.68 1.88 -13.53
C GLY A 69 -0.16 0.60 -13.47
N GLU A 70 0.36 -0.50 -14.02
CA GLU A 70 -0.30 -1.81 -13.97
C GLU A 70 -0.36 -2.35 -12.54
N VAL A 71 0.75 -2.26 -11.79
CA VAL A 71 0.79 -2.67 -10.38
C VAL A 71 -0.24 -1.90 -9.57
N LYS A 72 -0.32 -0.57 -9.75
CA LYS A 72 -1.33 0.26 -9.11
C LYS A 72 -2.74 -0.20 -9.48
N GLY A 73 -2.99 -0.44 -10.76
CA GLY A 73 -4.29 -0.95 -11.25
C GLY A 73 -4.70 -2.26 -10.60
N ARG A 74 -3.77 -3.22 -10.46
CA ARG A 74 -4.02 -4.50 -9.78
C ARG A 74 -4.31 -4.33 -8.30
N LEU A 75 -3.55 -3.49 -7.59
CA LEU A 75 -3.78 -3.23 -6.16
C LEU A 75 -5.09 -2.48 -5.89
N VAL A 76 -5.47 -1.56 -6.77
CA VAL A 76 -6.77 -0.87 -6.72
C VAL A 76 -7.91 -1.84 -7.01
N THR A 77 -7.77 -2.68 -8.03
CA THR A 77 -8.79 -3.69 -8.39
C THR A 77 -8.99 -4.72 -7.29
N ALA A 78 -7.91 -5.11 -6.60
CA ALA A 78 -7.98 -5.99 -5.43
C ALA A 78 -8.62 -5.32 -4.21
N GLY A 79 -8.89 -4.00 -4.27
CA GLY A 79 -9.46 -3.23 -3.17
C GLY A 79 -8.52 -3.21 -1.96
N LEU A 80 -7.23 -3.04 -2.20
CA LEU A 80 -6.19 -2.90 -1.18
C LEU A 80 -5.74 -1.45 -1.01
N VAL A 81 -5.69 -0.69 -2.12
CA VAL A 81 -5.29 0.73 -2.14
C VAL A 81 -6.28 1.54 -2.99
N ASP A 82 -6.34 2.85 -2.77
CA ASP A 82 -7.09 3.77 -3.61
C ASP A 82 -6.24 4.35 -4.77
N GLN A 83 -6.83 5.28 -5.54
CA GLN A 83 -6.14 5.97 -6.63
C GLN A 83 -5.00 6.90 -6.16
N ASN A 84 -4.93 7.21 -4.87
CA ASN A 84 -3.89 8.05 -4.27
C ASN A 84 -2.87 7.21 -3.48
N TRP A 85 -2.78 5.90 -3.73
CA TRP A 85 -1.92 4.95 -3.03
C TRP A 85 -2.25 4.76 -1.55
N GLN A 86 -3.36 5.30 -1.06
CA GLN A 86 -3.77 5.15 0.33
C GLN A 86 -4.28 3.73 0.56
N PRO A 87 -3.72 2.99 1.54
CA PRO A 87 -4.24 1.68 1.88
C PRO A 87 -5.67 1.79 2.40
N LEU A 88 -6.58 1.02 1.81
CA LEU A 88 -7.94 0.95 2.30
C LEU A 88 -7.94 0.30 3.70
N ARG A 89 -8.75 0.84 4.62
CA ARG A 89 -8.89 0.36 6.01
C ARG A 89 -7.66 0.54 6.92
N TRP A 90 -6.71 1.40 6.54
CA TRP A 90 -5.55 1.73 7.38
C TRP A 90 -5.95 2.18 8.81
N ASP A 91 -6.96 3.05 8.92
CA ASP A 91 -7.39 3.63 10.20
C ASP A 91 -8.58 2.89 10.86
N ARG A 92 -9.13 1.85 10.21
CA ARG A 92 -10.29 1.09 10.70
C ARG A 92 -10.16 -0.41 10.46
N PRO A 93 -9.27 -1.09 11.21
CA PRO A 93 -9.13 -2.55 11.14
C PRO A 93 -10.38 -3.30 11.65
N ASP A 94 -11.25 -2.62 12.40
CA ASP A 94 -12.49 -3.13 13.03
C ASP A 94 -13.69 -3.25 12.09
N LEU A 95 -13.63 -2.71 10.86
CA LEU A 95 -14.75 -2.76 9.93
C LEU A 95 -14.91 -4.18 9.32
N PRO A 96 -16.13 -4.73 9.18
CA PRO A 96 -16.39 -6.01 8.51
C PRO A 96 -16.13 -5.95 6.99
N ARG A 97 -15.46 -6.96 6.42
CA ARG A 97 -14.96 -6.94 5.02
C ARG A 97 -16.05 -6.87 3.92
N GLU A 98 -17.31 -7.07 4.27
CA GLU A 98 -18.44 -7.19 3.32
C GLU A 98 -18.98 -5.86 2.78
N GLU A 99 -18.69 -4.71 3.39
CA GLU A 99 -19.33 -3.43 3.00
C GLU A 99 -18.57 -2.61 1.95
N ALA A 100 -17.40 -3.06 1.49
CA ALA A 100 -16.53 -2.28 0.58
C ALA A 100 -16.89 -2.40 -0.92
N SER A 101 -18.08 -2.89 -1.27
CA SER A 101 -18.53 -3.06 -2.67
C SER A 101 -19.93 -2.54 -2.93
N ARG A 102 -20.37 -1.51 -2.20
CA ARG A 102 -21.59 -0.75 -2.52
C ARG A 102 -21.25 0.67 -2.93
#